data_AF-A0A0S1B1K7-F1
#
_entry.id   AF-A0A0S1B1K7-F1
#
_cell.length_a   1.000
_cell.length_b   1.000
_cell.length_c   1.000
_cell.angle_alpha   90.00
_cell.angle_beta   90.00
_cell.angle_gamma   90.00
#
_symmetry.space_group_name_H-M   'P 1'
#
loop_
_entity.id
_entity.type
_entity.pdbx_description
1 polymer ?
#
loop_
_entity_poly.entity_id
_entity_poly.type
_entity_poly.pdbx_seq_one_letter_code
_entity_poly.pdbx_strand_id
1 'polypeptide(L)'
;MLHLLVLIAVFSTLLLLHASFRLYRIIAAERPEWIPVGQPSARFYAGIPRILLANVQFQVLKVAFSSRARQLTTHSAARHVRHMRLALPLGAAAFYMAVFASS
;
A
#
# COMPACT_ATOMS: atom_id res chain seq x y z
N MET A 1 -6.68 -1.35 26.85
CA MET A 1 -6.84 -2.10 25.57
C MET A 1 -6.79 -1.19 24.34
N LEU A 2 -7.40 0.01 24.38
CA LEU A 2 -7.37 0.98 23.27
C LEU A 2 -5.95 1.32 22.77
N HIS A 3 -5.01 1.63 23.68
CA HIS A 3 -3.61 1.94 23.31
C HIS A 3 -2.92 0.81 22.52
N LEU A 4 -3.23 -0.45 22.85
CA LEU A 4 -2.69 -1.61 22.13
C LEU A 4 -3.27 -1.68 20.70
N LEU A 5 -4.58 -1.44 20.53
CA LEU A 5 -5.22 -1.41 19.20
C LEU A 5 -4.68 -0.27 18.33
N VAL A 6 -4.48 0.91 18.93
CA VAL A 6 -3.86 2.06 18.24
C VAL A 6 -2.43 1.73 17.82
N LEU A 7 -1.63 1.10 18.68
CA LEU A 7 -0.27 0.67 18.31
C LEU A 7 -0.28 -0.34 17.17
N ILE A 8 -1.19 -1.32 17.17
CA ILE A 8 -1.35 -2.28 16.07
C ILE A 8 -1.73 -1.57 14.77
N ALA A 9 -2.66 -0.61 14.81
CA ALA A 9 -3.06 0.15 13.64
C ALA A 9 -1.91 1.00 13.08
N VAL A 10 -1.14 1.68 13.94
CA VAL A 10 0.03 2.48 13.55
C VAL A 10 1.11 1.58 12.92
N PHE A 11 1.46 0.48 13.58
CA PHE A 11 2.46 -0.44 13.07
C PHE A 11 2.04 -1.08 11.74
N SER A 12 0.77 -1.47 11.61
CA SER A 12 0.22 -1.99 10.36
C SER A 12 0.28 -0.95 9.24
N THR A 13 0.02 0.32 9.55
CA THR A 13 0.11 1.42 8.59
C THR A 13 1.54 1.62 8.11
N LEU A 14 2.53 1.60 9.01
CA LEU A 14 3.95 1.72 8.65
C LEU A 14 4.41 0.55 7.77
N LEU A 15 4.00 -0.68 8.10
CA LEU A 15 4.30 -1.86 7.29
C LEU A 15 3.65 -1.76 5.90
N LEU A 16 2.40 -1.29 5.83
CA LEU A 16 1.68 -1.10 4.58
C LEU A 16 2.38 -0.04 3.72
N LEU A 17 2.81 1.07 4.32
CA LEU A 17 3.54 2.14 3.64
C LEU A 17 4.88 1.61 3.11
N HIS A 18 5.66 0.94 3.95
CA HIS A 18 6.93 0.37 3.50
C HIS A 18 6.75 -0.65 2.36
N ALA A 19 5.77 -1.55 2.49
CA ALA A 19 5.48 -2.56 1.48
C ALA A 19 4.97 -1.95 0.16
N SER A 20 4.13 -0.92 0.22
CA SER A 20 3.65 -0.19 -0.97
C SER A 20 4.79 0.50 -1.70
N PHE A 21 5.71 1.18 -1.00
CA PHE A 21 6.87 1.80 -1.63
C PHE A 21 7.75 0.78 -2.35
N ARG A 22 8.03 -0.36 -1.70
CA ARG A 22 8.85 -1.43 -2.29
C ARG A 22 8.16 -2.08 -3.49
N LEU A 23 6.87 -2.41 -3.35
CA LEU A 23 6.11 -3.02 -4.44
C LEU A 23 5.96 -2.07 -5.62
N TYR A 24 5.75 -0.77 -5.38
CA TYR A 24 5.75 0.25 -6.43
C TYR A 24 7.05 0.28 -7.22
N ARG A 25 8.21 0.27 -6.55
CA ARG A 25 9.50 0.25 -7.25
C ARG A 25 9.67 -0.98 -8.14
N ILE A 26 9.17 -2.13 -7.68
CA ILE A 26 9.20 -3.37 -8.46
C ILE A 26 8.28 -3.27 -9.68
N ILE A 27 7.03 -2.81 -9.49
CA ILE A 27 6.08 -2.62 -10.59
C ILE A 27 6.63 -1.60 -11.59
N ALA A 28 7.21 -0.49 -11.13
CA ALA A 28 7.79 0.52 -12.00
C ALA A 28 8.98 0.00 -12.82
N ALA A 29 9.73 -0.98 -12.30
CA ALA A 29 10.85 -1.59 -13.00
C ALA A 29 10.42 -2.69 -13.98
N GLU A 30 9.44 -3.53 -13.62
CA GLU A 30 9.07 -4.72 -14.40
C GLU A 30 7.86 -4.51 -15.31
N ARG A 31 6.88 -3.72 -14.85
CA ARG A 31 5.56 -3.52 -15.48
C ARG A 31 5.12 -2.05 -15.36
N PRO A 32 5.92 -1.09 -15.86
CA PRO A 32 5.60 0.34 -15.74
C PRO A 32 4.22 0.69 -16.31
N GLU A 33 3.72 -0.07 -17.28
CA GLU A 33 2.40 0.07 -17.89
C GLU A 33 1.23 -0.14 -16.91
N TRP A 34 1.45 -0.76 -15.75
CA TRP A 34 0.42 -0.91 -14.72
C TRP A 34 0.26 0.32 -13.84
N ILE A 35 1.23 1.23 -13.86
CA ILE A 35 1.17 2.48 -13.10
C ILE A 35 0.50 3.52 -14.00
N PRO A 36 -0.63 4.11 -13.58
CA PRO A 36 -1.29 5.13 -14.38
C PRO A 36 -0.34 6.32 -14.55
N VAL A 37 -0.07 6.65 -15.81
CA VAL A 37 0.72 7.84 -16.21
C VAL A 37 -0.17 9.09 -16.27
N GLY A 38 -1.43 9.00 -15.82
CA GLY A 38 -2.42 10.08 -15.90
C GLY A 38 -1.85 11.38 -15.36
N GLN A 39 -1.84 12.42 -16.19
CA GLN A 39 -1.31 13.73 -15.85
C GLN A 39 -1.91 14.17 -14.52
N PRO A 40 -1.13 14.24 -13.42
CA PRO A 40 -1.54 15.05 -12.29
C PRO A 40 -1.78 16.44 -12.88
N SER A 41 -2.80 17.17 -12.44
CA SER A 41 -2.89 18.60 -12.69
C SER A 41 -1.50 19.21 -12.41
N ALA A 42 -0.75 19.50 -13.49
CA ALA A 42 0.73 19.40 -13.51
C ALA A 42 1.44 20.45 -12.63
N ARG A 43 0.67 21.25 -11.91
CA ARG A 43 1.12 22.37 -11.08
C ARG A 43 1.05 22.09 -9.56
N PHE A 44 0.14 21.24 -9.08
CA PHE A 44 0.00 20.99 -7.63
C PHE A 44 0.91 19.87 -7.10
N TYR A 45 1.30 18.91 -7.94
CA TYR A 45 2.02 17.70 -7.53
C TYR A 45 3.46 17.61 -8.06
N ALA A 46 3.99 18.66 -8.67
CA ALA A 46 5.30 18.66 -9.32
C ALA A 46 6.49 18.32 -8.39
N GLY A 47 6.32 18.44 -7.07
CA GLY A 47 7.31 18.05 -6.06
C GLY A 47 6.95 16.80 -5.25
N ILE A 48 5.79 16.18 -5.49
CA ILE A 48 5.32 15.05 -4.69
C ILE A 48 5.75 13.74 -5.37
N PRO A 49 6.48 12.84 -4.66
CA PRO A 49 6.79 11.51 -5.17
C PRO A 49 5.53 10.82 -5.70
N ARG A 50 5.56 10.28 -6.92
CA ARG A 50 4.38 9.67 -7.57
C ARG A 50 3.69 8.59 -6.74
N ILE A 51 4.45 7.86 -5.92
CA ILE A 51 3.94 6.85 -4.98
C ILE A 51 3.05 7.42 -3.87
N LEU A 52 3.11 8.72 -3.60
CA LEU A 52 2.21 9.39 -2.66
C LEU A 52 0.89 9.83 -3.31
N LEU A 53 0.78 9.72 -4.64
CA LEU A 53 -0.49 9.98 -5.32
C LEU A 53 -1.47 8.84 -5.01
N ALA A 54 -2.67 9.19 -4.56
CA ALA A 54 -3.69 8.22 -4.16
C ALA A 54 -4.04 7.23 -5.29
N ASN A 55 -4.05 7.68 -6.55
CA ASN A 55 -4.29 6.82 -7.71
C ASN A 55 -3.20 5.76 -7.89
N VAL A 56 -1.94 6.10 -7.65
CA VAL A 56 -0.80 5.18 -7.72
C VAL A 56 -0.87 4.20 -6.54
N GLN A 57 -1.12 4.68 -5.33
CA GLN A 57 -1.27 3.81 -4.16
C GLN A 57 -2.39 2.78 -4.34
N PHE A 58 -3.54 3.22 -4.86
CA PHE A 58 -4.67 2.33 -5.13
C PHE A 58 -4.32 1.26 -6.17
N GLN A 59 -3.55 1.62 -7.20
CA GLN A 59 -3.11 0.65 -8.21
C GLN A 59 -2.10 -0.35 -7.66
N VAL A 60 -1.15 0.09 -6.83
CA VAL A 60 -0.22 -0.81 -6.13
C VAL A 60 -0.99 -1.79 -5.25
N LEU A 61 -2.02 -1.31 -4.53
CA LEU A 61 -2.91 -2.15 -3.74
C LEU A 61 -3.65 -3.15 -4.62
N LYS A 62 -4.24 -2.69 -5.74
CA LYS A 62 -4.93 -3.54 -6.70
C LYS A 62 -4.02 -4.63 -7.27
N VAL A 63 -2.76 -4.31 -7.58
CA VAL A 63 -1.77 -5.31 -8.01
C VAL A 63 -1.51 -6.32 -6.89
N ALA A 64 -1.28 -5.86 -5.66
CA ALA A 64 -1.04 -6.73 -4.51
C ALA A 64 -2.18 -7.73 -4.26
N PHE A 65 -3.44 -7.30 -4.41
CA PHE A 65 -4.62 -8.15 -4.16
C PHE A 65 -5.12 -8.91 -5.40
N SER A 66 -4.50 -8.73 -6.57
CA SER A 66 -4.90 -9.42 -7.80
C SER A 66 -3.95 -10.56 -8.18
N SER A 67 -4.32 -11.30 -9.23
CA SER A 67 -3.46 -12.30 -9.86
C SER A 67 -2.20 -11.69 -10.50
N ARG A 68 -2.20 -10.38 -10.80
CA ARG A 68 -1.06 -9.66 -11.40
C ARG A 68 0.18 -9.71 -10.51
N ALA A 69 0.03 -9.78 -9.19
CA ALA A 69 1.16 -9.96 -8.28
C ALA A 69 2.03 -11.19 -8.61
N ARG A 70 1.45 -12.25 -9.18
CA ARG A 70 2.19 -13.48 -9.55
C ARG A 70 2.97 -13.35 -10.86
N GLN A 71 2.69 -12.31 -11.64
CA GLN A 71 3.38 -12.04 -12.90
C GLN A 71 4.67 -11.22 -12.68
N LEU A 72 4.94 -10.79 -11.44
CA LEU A 72 6.20 -10.16 -11.06
C LEU A 72 7.27 -11.24 -10.86
N THR A 73 8.42 -11.03 -11.50
CA THR A 73 9.56 -11.94 -11.52
C THR A 73 10.50 -11.74 -10.33
N THR A 74 10.53 -10.54 -9.74
CA THR A 74 11.34 -10.27 -8.56
C THR A 74 10.89 -11.12 -7.36
N HIS A 75 11.78 -11.98 -6.88
CA HIS A 75 11.53 -12.87 -5.73
C HIS A 75 11.07 -12.12 -4.46
N SER A 76 11.57 -10.89 -4.25
CA SER A 76 11.15 -10.06 -3.12
C SER A 76 9.72 -9.51 -3.25
N ALA A 77 9.11 -9.49 -4.45
CA ALA A 77 7.76 -8.97 -4.66
C ALA A 77 6.72 -9.75 -3.86
N ALA A 78 6.83 -11.09 -3.84
CA ALA A 78 5.91 -11.97 -3.12
C ALA A 78 5.88 -11.66 -1.60
N ARG A 79 7.04 -11.31 -1.01
CA ARG A 79 7.13 -10.92 0.41
C ARG A 79 6.34 -9.65 0.69
N HIS A 80 6.52 -8.61 -0.14
CA HIS A 80 5.84 -7.33 0.06
C HIS A 80 4.33 -7.46 -0.21
N VAL A 81 3.93 -8.23 -1.21
CA VAL A 81 2.52 -8.56 -1.48
C VAL A 81 1.89 -9.26 -0.27
N ARG A 82 2.59 -10.23 0.33
CA ARG A 82 2.13 -10.91 1.55
C ARG A 82 1.98 -9.93 2.72
N HIS A 83 2.95 -9.03 2.92
CA HIS A 83 2.85 -8.00 3.95
C HIS A 83 1.64 -7.10 3.74
N MET A 84 1.34 -6.66 2.50
CA MET A 84 0.16 -5.84 2.22
C MET A 84 -1.15 -6.61 2.45
N ARG A 85 -1.21 -7.88 2.04
CA ARG A 85 -2.39 -8.73 2.24
C ARG A 85 -2.70 -9.03 3.71
N LEU A 86 -1.69 -9.00 4.58
CA LEU A 86 -1.87 -9.20 6.02
C LEU A 86 -2.08 -7.86 6.75
N ALA A 87 -1.22 -6.88 6.50
CA ALA A 87 -1.23 -5.61 7.22
C ALA A 87 -2.48 -4.78 6.94
N LEU A 88 -3.03 -4.82 5.72
CA LEU A 88 -4.24 -4.06 5.38
C LEU A 88 -5.47 -4.53 6.20
N PRO A 89 -5.88 -5.82 6.18
CA PRO A 89 -7.01 -6.26 6.98
C PRO A 89 -6.74 -6.19 8.48
N LEU A 90 -5.51 -6.48 8.95
CA LEU A 90 -5.15 -6.35 10.36
C LEU A 90 -5.26 -4.90 10.85
N GLY A 91 -4.70 -3.95 10.10
CA GLY A 91 -4.78 -2.53 10.41
C GLY A 91 -6.22 -2.03 10.37
N ALA A 92 -7.00 -2.43 9.38
CA ALA A 92 -8.42 -2.06 9.27
C ALA A 92 -9.25 -2.61 10.45
N ALA A 93 -9.06 -3.88 10.81
CA ALA A 93 -9.74 -4.50 11.95
C ALA A 93 -9.35 -3.83 13.28
N ALA A 94 -8.05 -3.58 13.49
CA ALA A 94 -7.58 -2.90 14.70
C ALA A 94 -8.11 -1.47 14.82
N PHE A 95 -8.15 -0.74 13.70
CA PHE A 95 -8.72 0.61 13.65
C PHE A 95 -10.23 0.59 13.94
N TYR A 96 -10.98 -0.30 13.29
CA TYR A 96 -12.41 -0.48 13.52
C TYR A 96 -12.70 -0.77 14.99
N MET A 97 -12.01 -1.75 15.58
CA MET A 97 -12.16 -2.09 16.99
C MET A 97 -11.77 -0.93 17.93
N ALA A 98 -10.77 -0.12 17.57
CA ALA A 98 -10.39 1.05 18.36
C ALA A 98 -11.49 2.12 18.36
N VAL A 99 -12.11 2.39 17.20
CA VAL A 99 -13.21 3.34 17.07
C VAL A 99 -14.42 2.87 17.89
N PHE A 100 -14.82 1.60 17.74
CA PHE A 100 -15.96 1.05 18.47
C PHE A 100 -15.72 0.88 19.98
N ALA A 101 -14.48 0.67 20.40
CA ALA A 101 -14.13 0.63 21.83
C ALA A 101 -14.05 2.03 22.47
N SER A 102 -14.09 3.09 21.66
CA SER A 102 -14.05 4.49 22.11
C SER A 102 -15.41 5.21 22.07
N SER A 103 -16.42 4.56 21.49
CA SER A 103 -17.83 5.00 21.42
C SER A 103 -18.67 4.32 22.50
#